data_AF-A0A540WPZ3-F1
#
_entry.id   AF-A0A540WPZ3-F1
#
_cell.length_a   1.000
_cell.length_b   1.000
_cell.length_c   1.000
_cell.angle_alpha   90.00
_cell.angle_beta   90.00
_cell.angle_gamma   90.00
#
_symmetry.space_group_name_H-M   'P 1'
#
loop_
_entity.id
_entity.type
_entity.pdbx_description
1 polymer ?
#
loop_
_entity_poly.entity_id
_entity_poly.type
_entity_poly.pdbx_seq_one_letter_code
_entity_poly.pdbx_strand_id
1 'polypeptide(L)'
;MTDPIPPPSTQGSSGRKAALWSGVGLVVALVAGGALFFRGRQSPPGHDAHDHGEHSPKKQGAAKPTVSPEVLRHTDRAARAAATGELKKARESLGEALMLAPRHAPALFVHACLALEEGNDAEAATVLGQLAAVAPGSPELKLLETLRELRRAPGVSWQQAFRDAWVTLGRPNLGKSELLPGATPLPPDPTASDWEKLAWERAPSDDVKLRLALASRKLDADKSLFLLAQVPRLENPDLYLAVRDALRGESLPESEHERARKTFRQKLESLAAAHPRSMQLQLLLLLGDTESGTELTAAEIDALERVATLPAWRETSFHDGYRETRRLLKEAGVPDASALAMAVSLRGINERGTWILRTRNVATRGALSPEGRQRLGRITRDIGASLVQQTTVVERMTGLQLVRGGSQDLEDDAGRTLAMNQIKELEQAIAVFQQTAMERWPLNSLTEELLEESTRDEPRYLQSFGAKAPAGAARMGP
;
A
#
# COMPACT_ATOMS: atom_id res chain seq x y z
N MET A 1 -13.38 -45.28 -4.51
CA MET A 1 -14.37 -44.27 -4.06
C MET A 1 -13.88 -43.81 -2.71
N THR A 2 -13.18 -42.68 -2.69
CA THR A 2 -12.51 -42.13 -1.50
C THR A 2 -13.31 -40.92 -1.02
N ASP A 3 -13.68 -40.94 0.25
CA ASP A 3 -14.51 -39.92 0.91
C ASP A 3 -13.88 -38.52 0.87
N PRO A 4 -14.70 -37.45 0.88
CA PRO A 4 -14.21 -36.08 0.92
C PRO A 4 -13.54 -35.77 2.27
N ILE A 5 -12.33 -35.20 2.19
CA ILE A 5 -11.50 -34.77 3.32
C ILE A 5 -12.21 -33.61 4.04
N PRO A 6 -12.43 -33.68 5.37
CA PRO A 6 -13.03 -32.59 6.13
C PRO A 6 -12.05 -31.40 6.27
N PRO A 7 -12.55 -30.16 6.40
CA PRO A 7 -11.69 -28.99 6.59
C PRO A 7 -10.90 -29.09 7.91
N PRO A 8 -9.67 -28.55 7.97
CA PRO A 8 -8.80 -28.68 9.12
C PRO A 8 -9.41 -28.05 10.38
N SER A 9 -9.45 -28.83 11.44
CA SER A 9 -9.90 -28.44 12.77
C SER A 9 -9.02 -27.33 13.35
N THR A 10 -9.63 -26.18 13.64
CA THR A 10 -9.02 -25.12 14.45
C THR A 10 -8.92 -25.57 15.91
N GLN A 11 -7.78 -26.12 16.33
CA GLN A 11 -7.43 -26.26 17.75
C GLN A 11 -5.97 -25.87 18.02
N GLY A 12 -5.84 -24.67 18.60
CA GLY A 12 -4.91 -24.28 19.66
C GLY A 12 -3.45 -24.73 19.64
N SER A 13 -2.54 -23.84 19.21
CA SER A 13 -1.30 -23.58 19.97
C SER A 13 -0.73 -22.18 19.67
N SER A 14 -0.46 -21.42 20.75
CA SER A 14 0.45 -20.26 20.88
C SER A 14 0.44 -19.13 19.81
N GLY A 15 -0.75 -18.63 19.45
CA GLY A 15 -0.96 -17.52 18.51
C GLY A 15 -0.66 -16.10 19.01
N ARG A 16 0.57 -15.80 19.47
CA ARG A 16 0.97 -14.41 19.82
C ARG A 16 2.17 -13.81 19.07
N LYS A 17 2.92 -14.59 18.27
CA LYS A 17 4.05 -14.05 17.48
C LYS A 17 3.91 -14.18 15.95
N ALA A 18 2.96 -14.99 15.46
CA ALA A 18 2.73 -15.16 14.02
C ALA A 18 1.92 -14.02 13.37
N ALA A 19 1.18 -13.23 14.16
CA ALA A 19 0.32 -12.14 13.66
C ALA A 19 1.05 -10.82 13.39
N LEU A 20 2.34 -10.69 13.74
CA LEU A 20 3.11 -9.46 13.51
C LEU A 20 3.67 -9.32 12.08
N TRP A 21 3.68 -10.40 11.29
CA TRP A 21 4.49 -10.50 10.07
C TRP A 21 3.68 -10.46 8.76
N SER A 22 2.36 -10.39 8.82
CA SER A 22 1.47 -10.23 7.65
C SER A 22 1.16 -8.78 7.30
N GLY A 23 1.85 -7.81 7.93
CA GLY A 23 1.61 -6.37 7.74
C GLY A 23 2.78 -5.59 7.14
N VAL A 24 3.83 -6.26 6.65
CA VAL A 24 5.02 -5.57 6.14
C VAL A 24 4.92 -5.44 4.62
N GLY A 25 4.76 -4.20 4.18
CA GLY A 25 4.89 -3.80 2.79
C GLY A 25 3.57 -3.35 2.20
N LEU A 26 3.30 -2.05 2.32
CA LEU A 26 2.62 -1.25 1.30
C LEU A 26 2.56 0.20 1.77
N VAL A 27 3.70 0.82 1.97
CA VAL A 27 3.72 2.08 2.71
C VAL A 27 3.19 3.20 1.83
N VAL A 28 3.59 3.30 0.55
CA VAL A 28 3.14 4.43 -0.28
C VAL A 28 1.68 4.29 -0.68
N ALA A 29 1.15 3.08 -0.92
CA ALA A 29 -0.26 2.93 -1.28
C ALA A 29 -1.22 2.60 -0.13
N LEU A 30 -0.78 2.08 1.03
CA LEU A 30 -1.61 2.14 2.25
C LEU A 30 -1.66 3.57 2.79
N VAL A 31 -0.66 4.40 2.47
CA VAL A 31 -0.69 5.84 2.69
C VAL A 31 -1.60 6.46 1.62
N ALA A 32 -1.17 6.62 0.37
CA ALA A 32 -1.89 7.35 -0.68
C ALA A 32 -3.27 6.77 -1.07
N GLY A 33 -3.47 5.45 -0.95
CA GLY A 33 -4.75 4.79 -1.20
C GLY A 33 -5.39 4.16 0.03
N GLY A 34 -4.69 3.95 1.15
CA GLY A 34 -5.22 3.14 2.27
C GLY A 34 -5.92 3.93 3.36
N ALA A 35 -5.70 5.24 3.50
CA ALA A 35 -6.45 6.06 4.47
C ALA A 35 -7.95 6.12 4.13
N LEU A 36 -8.29 6.00 2.84
CA LEU A 36 -9.68 5.86 2.40
C LEU A 36 -10.17 4.41 2.47
N PHE A 37 -9.31 3.41 2.25
CA PHE A 37 -9.71 2.01 2.02
C PHE A 37 -9.57 1.04 3.21
N PHE A 38 -8.79 1.36 4.26
CA PHE A 38 -8.46 0.42 5.35
C PHE A 38 -8.82 0.89 6.77
N ARG A 39 -9.65 1.93 6.94
CA ARG A 39 -10.00 2.51 8.26
C ARG A 39 -10.88 1.63 9.17
N GLY A 40 -11.06 0.34 8.87
CA GLY A 40 -11.90 -0.60 9.62
C GLY A 40 -11.20 -1.49 10.65
N ARG A 41 -9.87 -1.48 10.74
CA ARG A 41 -9.15 -2.38 11.67
C ARG A 41 -8.84 -1.64 12.97
N GLN A 42 -9.67 -1.88 13.99
CA GLN A 42 -9.46 -1.43 15.37
C GLN A 42 -8.04 -1.81 15.83
N SER A 43 -7.30 -0.84 16.39
CA SER A 43 -6.06 -1.12 17.11
C SER A 43 -6.36 -2.08 18.27
N PRO A 44 -5.46 -3.03 18.60
CA PRO A 44 -5.63 -3.86 19.78
C PRO A 44 -5.63 -2.97 21.04
N PRO A 45 -6.39 -3.31 22.08
CA PRO A 45 -6.32 -2.60 23.36
C PRO A 45 -4.90 -2.71 23.89
N GLY A 46 -4.30 -1.56 24.20
CA GLY A 46 -3.00 -1.49 24.88
C GLY A 46 -3.08 -2.21 26.22
N HIS A 47 -2.05 -2.99 26.52
CA HIS A 47 -1.87 -3.63 27.81
C HIS A 47 -1.67 -2.54 28.89
N ASP A 48 -2.67 -2.41 29.76
CA ASP A 48 -2.54 -1.68 31.01
C ASP A 48 -1.52 -2.38 31.90
N ALA A 49 -0.43 -1.68 32.19
CA ALA A 49 0.46 -2.00 33.29
C ALA A 49 -0.20 -1.50 34.58
N HIS A 50 -0.37 -2.41 35.54
CA HIS A 50 -0.77 -2.09 36.90
C HIS A 50 0.21 -1.10 37.53
N ASP A 51 -0.29 0.08 37.90
CA ASP A 51 0.37 0.96 38.86
C ASP A 51 -0.65 1.38 39.92
N HIS A 52 -0.32 1.09 41.17
CA HIS A 52 -1.10 1.46 42.35
C HIS A 52 -0.54 2.77 42.88
N GLY A 53 -1.27 3.87 42.74
CA GLY A 53 -0.83 5.17 43.26
C GLY A 53 -1.96 6.18 43.39
N GLU A 54 -2.43 6.33 44.62
CA GLU A 54 -2.96 7.53 45.29
C GLU A 54 -3.90 8.51 44.57
N HIS A 55 -5.06 8.71 45.20
CA HIS A 55 -6.07 9.70 44.91
C HIS A 55 -5.53 11.14 44.92
N SER A 56 -5.57 11.80 43.76
CA SER A 56 -5.55 13.26 43.63
C SER A 56 -6.82 13.75 42.93
N PRO A 57 -7.34 14.94 43.30
CA PRO A 57 -8.68 15.38 42.92
C PRO A 57 -8.78 15.73 41.43
N LYS A 58 -9.88 15.28 40.81
CA LYS A 58 -10.27 15.58 39.42
C LYS A 58 -10.28 17.09 39.17
N LYS A 59 -9.26 17.60 38.47
CA LYS A 59 -9.40 18.85 37.70
C LYS A 59 -10.41 18.58 36.59
N GLN A 60 -11.58 19.20 36.68
CA GLN A 60 -12.52 19.33 35.57
C GLN A 60 -11.79 20.08 34.45
N GLY A 61 -11.28 19.32 33.48
CA GLY A 61 -10.70 19.88 32.27
C GLY A 61 -11.80 20.64 31.52
N ALA A 62 -11.53 21.91 31.23
CA ALA A 62 -12.36 22.71 30.34
C ALA A 62 -12.66 21.89 29.08
N ALA A 63 -13.95 21.75 28.75
CA ALA A 63 -14.39 21.08 27.54
C ALA A 63 -13.68 21.78 26.36
N LYS A 64 -12.77 21.06 25.68
CA LYS A 64 -12.21 21.53 24.42
C LYS A 64 -13.41 21.91 23.54
N PRO A 65 -13.46 23.12 22.95
CA PRO A 65 -14.57 23.51 22.08
C PRO A 65 -14.70 22.46 20.97
N THR A 66 -15.75 21.65 21.07
CA THR A 66 -16.03 20.57 20.14
C THR A 66 -16.55 21.21 18.87
N VAL A 67 -15.67 21.29 17.87
CA VAL A 67 -16.05 21.63 16.49
C VAL A 67 -17.24 20.75 16.10
N SER A 68 -18.26 21.35 15.49
CA SER A 68 -19.45 20.61 15.06
C SER A 68 -19.05 19.42 14.18
N PRO A 69 -19.62 18.21 14.39
CA PRO A 69 -19.36 17.06 13.53
C PRO A 69 -19.64 17.34 12.05
N GLU A 70 -20.54 18.27 11.73
CA GLU A 70 -20.83 18.68 10.36
C GLU A 70 -19.66 19.42 9.72
N VAL A 71 -19.03 20.37 10.43
CA VAL A 71 -17.83 21.07 9.95
C VAL A 71 -16.71 20.07 9.63
N LEU A 72 -16.50 19.09 10.52
CA LEU A 72 -15.51 18.04 10.30
C LEU A 72 -15.84 17.20 9.05
N ARG A 73 -17.11 16.83 8.85
CA ARG A 73 -17.56 16.08 7.66
C ARG A 73 -17.38 16.85 6.37
N HIS A 74 -17.78 18.12 6.33
CA HIS A 74 -17.63 18.97 5.14
C HIS A 74 -16.15 19.22 4.81
N THR A 75 -15.31 19.43 5.82
CA THR A 75 -13.86 19.57 5.65
C THR A 75 -13.23 18.28 5.10
N ASP A 76 -13.61 17.12 5.63
CA ASP A 76 -13.10 15.82 5.18
C ASP A 76 -13.57 15.50 3.75
N ARG A 77 -14.83 15.81 3.40
CA ARG A 77 -15.33 15.71 2.02
C ARG A 77 -14.56 16.62 1.06
N ALA A 78 -14.33 17.87 1.47
CA ALA A 78 -13.54 18.82 0.68
C ALA A 78 -12.12 18.30 0.44
N ALA A 79 -11.46 17.81 1.50
CA ALA A 79 -10.12 17.26 1.42
C ALA A 79 -10.05 16.03 0.50
N ARG A 80 -11.01 15.11 0.61
CA ARG A 80 -11.10 13.92 -0.27
C ARG A 80 -11.30 14.31 -1.72
N ALA A 81 -12.27 15.17 -2.00
CA ALA A 81 -12.54 15.63 -3.36
C ALA A 81 -11.35 16.40 -3.95
N ALA A 82 -10.65 17.19 -3.13
CA ALA A 82 -9.41 17.87 -3.53
C ALA A 82 -8.30 16.88 -3.86
N ALA A 83 -8.12 15.83 -3.06
CA ALA A 83 -7.11 14.80 -3.28
C ALA A 83 -7.37 13.93 -4.52
N THR A 84 -8.64 13.79 -4.94
CA THR A 84 -9.04 13.02 -6.14
C THR A 84 -9.22 13.88 -7.40
N GLY A 85 -8.94 15.19 -7.31
CA GLY A 85 -9.04 16.13 -8.44
C GLY A 85 -10.47 16.61 -8.75
N GLU A 86 -11.45 16.30 -7.90
CA GLU A 86 -12.84 16.76 -8.02
C GLU A 86 -13.01 18.19 -7.48
N LEU A 87 -12.29 19.15 -8.07
CA LEU A 87 -12.15 20.53 -7.59
C LEU A 87 -13.49 21.22 -7.31
N LYS A 88 -14.50 21.02 -8.17
CA LYS A 88 -15.83 21.61 -7.98
C LYS A 88 -16.49 21.13 -6.68
N LYS A 89 -16.53 19.81 -6.45
CA LYS A 89 -17.11 19.24 -5.22
C LYS A 89 -16.30 19.62 -3.99
N ALA A 90 -14.98 19.74 -4.15
CA ALA A 90 -14.09 20.20 -3.09
C ALA A 90 -14.42 21.62 -2.65
N ARG A 91 -14.58 22.56 -3.60
CA ARG A 91 -14.98 23.95 -3.35
C ARG A 91 -16.37 24.06 -2.73
N GLU A 92 -17.35 23.29 -3.20
CA GLU A 92 -18.71 23.24 -2.64
C GLU A 92 -18.69 22.81 -1.17
N SER A 93 -18.07 21.66 -0.87
CA SER A 93 -17.98 21.14 0.50
C SER A 93 -17.16 22.06 1.42
N LEU A 94 -16.09 22.67 0.90
CA LEU A 94 -15.28 23.62 1.65
C LEU A 94 -16.07 24.88 2.01
N GLY A 95 -16.88 25.38 1.09
CA GLY A 95 -17.77 26.53 1.33
C GLY A 95 -18.73 26.26 2.48
N GLU A 96 -19.32 25.06 2.54
CA GLU A 96 -20.19 24.65 3.65
C GLU A 96 -19.43 24.61 4.99
N ALA A 97 -18.21 24.05 5.00
CA ALA A 97 -17.38 23.99 6.20
C ALA A 97 -17.00 25.40 6.73
N LEU A 98 -16.56 26.30 5.85
CA LEU A 98 -16.13 27.65 6.21
C LEU A 98 -17.31 28.58 6.51
N MET A 99 -18.50 28.34 5.95
CA MET A 99 -19.72 29.06 6.34
C MET A 99 -20.11 28.73 7.78
N LEU A 100 -20.02 27.46 8.18
CA LEU A 100 -20.33 27.01 9.54
C LEU A 100 -19.24 27.40 10.55
N ALA A 101 -17.97 27.38 10.14
CA ALA A 101 -16.84 27.74 10.99
C ALA A 101 -15.73 28.46 10.19
N PRO A 102 -15.82 29.80 10.02
CA PRO A 102 -14.88 30.56 9.18
C PRO A 102 -13.41 30.52 9.61
N ARG A 103 -13.16 30.20 10.89
CA ARG A 103 -11.82 30.09 11.48
C ARG A 103 -11.40 28.65 11.74
N HIS A 104 -12.06 27.67 11.13
CA HIS A 104 -11.68 26.27 11.31
C HIS A 104 -10.37 25.98 10.56
N ALA A 105 -9.27 25.82 11.29
CA ALA A 105 -7.93 25.73 10.71
C ALA A 105 -7.76 24.60 9.67
N PRO A 106 -8.26 23.36 9.89
CA PRO A 106 -8.22 22.31 8.86
C PRO A 106 -8.95 22.67 7.56
N ALA A 107 -10.08 23.39 7.63
CA ALA A 107 -10.77 23.86 6.42
C ALA A 107 -9.96 24.95 5.70
N LEU A 108 -9.37 25.90 6.43
CA LEU A 108 -8.47 26.91 5.85
C LEU A 108 -7.22 26.25 5.21
N PHE A 109 -6.72 25.17 5.80
CA PHE A 109 -5.63 24.38 5.22
C PHE A 109 -6.03 23.74 3.87
N VAL A 110 -7.21 23.09 3.81
CA VAL A 110 -7.75 22.56 2.54
C VAL A 110 -7.94 23.66 1.51
N HIS A 111 -8.42 24.84 1.92
CA HIS A 111 -8.59 26.00 1.06
C HIS A 111 -7.26 26.48 0.46
N ALA A 112 -6.21 26.59 1.27
CA ALA A 112 -4.88 26.97 0.79
C ALA A 112 -4.35 25.94 -0.24
N CYS A 113 -4.51 24.64 0.03
CA CYS A 113 -4.12 23.59 -0.92
C CYS A 113 -4.87 23.68 -2.25
N LEU A 114 -6.19 23.89 -2.23
CA LEU A 114 -6.98 24.07 -3.46
C LEU A 114 -6.53 25.29 -4.27
N ALA A 115 -6.27 26.41 -3.60
CA ALA A 115 -5.77 27.60 -4.28
C ALA A 115 -4.39 27.37 -4.93
N LEU A 116 -3.51 26.58 -4.29
CA LEU A 116 -2.22 26.21 -4.87
C LEU A 116 -2.35 25.23 -6.05
N GLU A 117 -3.25 24.24 -5.97
CA GLU A 117 -3.54 23.32 -7.08
C GLU A 117 -4.08 24.03 -8.32
N GLU A 118 -4.94 25.04 -8.12
CA GLU A 118 -5.50 25.86 -9.19
C GLU A 118 -4.51 26.92 -9.71
N GLY A 119 -3.34 27.07 -9.09
CA GLY A 119 -2.35 28.10 -9.45
C GLY A 119 -2.75 29.53 -9.05
N ASN A 120 -3.74 29.68 -8.17
CA ASN A 120 -4.21 30.98 -7.68
C ASN A 120 -3.34 31.47 -6.50
N ASP A 121 -2.15 31.97 -6.82
CA ASP A 121 -1.15 32.41 -5.82
C ASP A 121 -1.69 33.51 -4.88
N ALA A 122 -2.51 34.42 -5.38
CA ALA A 122 -3.07 35.53 -4.60
C ALA A 122 -4.08 35.05 -3.55
N GLU A 123 -4.96 34.12 -3.93
CA GLU A 123 -5.89 33.47 -2.99
C GLU A 123 -5.12 32.63 -1.96
N ALA A 124 -4.15 31.83 -2.41
CA ALA A 124 -3.31 31.04 -1.52
C ALA A 124 -2.61 31.94 -0.47
N ALA A 125 -2.05 33.08 -0.88
CA ALA A 125 -1.43 34.05 0.02
C ALA A 125 -2.40 34.54 1.12
N THR A 126 -3.62 34.89 0.69
CA THR A 126 -4.64 35.45 1.58
C THR A 126 -5.09 34.41 2.61
N VAL A 127 -5.36 33.18 2.16
CA VAL A 127 -5.80 32.07 3.01
C VAL A 127 -4.67 31.63 3.96
N LEU A 128 -3.43 31.58 3.50
CA LEU A 128 -2.27 31.28 4.37
C LEU A 128 -2.13 32.33 5.49
N GLY A 129 -2.36 33.61 5.21
CA GLY A 129 -2.40 34.65 6.23
C GLY A 129 -3.50 34.44 7.28
N GLN A 130 -4.70 34.00 6.85
CA GLN A 130 -5.79 33.64 7.77
C GLN A 130 -5.43 32.40 8.60
N LEU A 131 -4.83 31.39 7.98
CA LEU A 131 -4.38 30.17 8.66
C LEU A 131 -3.29 30.49 9.69
N ALA A 132 -2.34 31.37 9.38
CA ALA A 132 -1.30 31.84 10.30
C ALA A 132 -1.90 32.50 11.56
N ALA A 133 -3.02 33.21 11.42
CA ALA A 133 -3.70 33.84 12.55
C ALA A 133 -4.41 32.84 13.48
N VAL A 134 -4.70 31.62 13.02
CA VAL A 134 -5.43 30.59 13.80
C VAL A 134 -4.49 29.47 14.29
N ALA A 135 -3.49 29.10 13.49
CA ALA A 135 -2.53 28.05 13.78
C ALA A 135 -1.08 28.54 13.59
N PRO A 136 -0.66 29.57 14.35
CA PRO A 136 0.65 30.19 14.18
C PRO A 136 1.79 29.20 14.43
N GLY A 137 2.79 29.22 13.56
CA GLY A 137 4.01 28.43 13.73
C GLY A 137 3.87 26.93 13.50
N SER A 138 2.69 26.45 13.08
CA SER A 138 2.49 25.04 12.71
C SER A 138 3.42 24.62 11.56
N PRO A 139 4.02 23.42 11.61
CA PRO A 139 4.94 22.96 10.56
C PRO A 139 4.26 22.80 9.20
N GLU A 140 2.98 22.46 9.17
CA GLU A 140 2.18 22.31 7.95
C GLU A 140 1.97 23.66 7.24
N LEU A 141 1.70 24.72 8.00
CA LEU A 141 1.61 26.08 7.46
C LEU A 141 2.93 26.49 6.82
N LYS A 142 4.05 26.33 7.54
CA LYS A 142 5.38 26.67 7.02
C LYS A 142 5.73 25.85 5.77
N LEU A 143 5.28 24.60 5.72
CA LEU A 143 5.47 23.74 4.56
C LEU A 143 4.68 24.27 3.37
N LEU A 144 3.40 24.64 3.54
CA LEU A 144 2.60 25.24 2.47
C LEU A 144 3.17 26.57 1.98
N GLU A 145 3.66 27.43 2.87
CA GLU A 145 4.34 28.67 2.51
C GLU A 145 5.59 28.40 1.66
N THR A 146 6.42 27.45 2.08
CA THR A 146 7.64 27.06 1.34
C THR A 146 7.29 26.41 0.00
N LEU A 147 6.26 25.56 -0.02
CA LEU A 147 5.77 24.88 -1.23
C LEU A 147 5.26 25.89 -2.26
N ARG A 148 4.49 26.90 -1.82
CA ARG A 148 4.03 28.01 -2.66
C ARG A 148 5.20 28.72 -3.34
N GLU A 149 6.25 29.05 -2.59
CA GLU A 149 7.43 29.73 -3.14
C GLU A 149 8.19 28.85 -4.15
N LEU A 150 8.43 27.57 -3.82
CA LEU A 150 9.11 26.63 -4.72
C LEU A 150 8.32 26.38 -6.01
N ARG A 151 6.99 26.41 -5.95
CA ARG A 151 6.12 26.20 -7.11
C ARG A 151 6.09 27.38 -8.09
N ARG A 152 6.61 28.56 -7.72
CA ARG A 152 6.82 29.67 -8.66
C ARG A 152 7.98 29.42 -9.61
N ALA A 153 8.91 28.54 -9.25
CA ALA A 153 10.03 28.18 -10.11
C ALA A 153 9.58 27.23 -11.23
N PRO A 154 9.91 27.51 -12.51
CA PRO A 154 9.55 26.63 -13.62
C PRO A 154 10.30 25.30 -13.52
N GLY A 155 9.62 24.20 -13.88
CA GLY A 155 10.22 22.87 -13.98
C GLY A 155 10.35 22.08 -12.67
N VAL A 156 9.92 22.63 -11.53
CA VAL A 156 9.89 21.89 -10.25
C VAL A 156 8.58 21.12 -10.12
N SER A 157 8.65 19.79 -10.04
CA SER A 157 7.48 18.93 -9.80
C SER A 157 6.92 19.11 -8.38
N TRP A 158 5.65 18.75 -8.16
CA TRP A 158 5.05 18.82 -6.83
C TRP A 158 5.80 17.97 -5.81
N GLN A 159 6.19 16.77 -6.21
CA GLN A 159 6.93 15.84 -5.36
C GLN A 159 8.31 16.37 -4.97
N GLN A 160 9.03 17.00 -5.90
CA GLN A 160 10.32 17.63 -5.63
C GLN A 160 10.13 18.81 -4.67
N ALA A 161 9.20 19.72 -4.98
CA ALA A 161 8.94 20.90 -4.17
C ALA A 161 8.50 20.53 -2.73
N PHE A 162 7.63 19.53 -2.59
CA PHE A 162 7.22 19.03 -1.27
C PHE A 162 8.41 18.51 -0.47
N ARG A 163 9.22 17.65 -1.09
CA ARG A 163 10.38 17.03 -0.42
C ARG A 163 11.39 18.09 0.01
N ASP A 164 11.69 19.05 -0.85
CA ASP A 164 12.62 20.14 -0.54
C ASP A 164 12.09 21.04 0.57
N ALA A 165 10.79 21.39 0.55
CA ALA A 165 10.15 22.13 1.63
C ALA A 165 10.24 21.38 2.96
N TRP A 166 9.88 20.10 2.97
CA TRP A 166 9.89 19.27 4.18
C TRP A 166 11.31 19.11 4.77
N VAL A 167 12.31 18.91 3.91
CA VAL A 167 13.72 18.82 4.32
C VAL A 167 14.23 20.15 4.85
N THR A 168 13.89 21.28 4.21
CA THR A 168 14.28 22.63 4.65
C THR A 168 13.76 22.95 6.05
N LEU A 169 12.57 22.45 6.39
CA LEU A 169 11.97 22.62 7.72
C LEU A 169 12.52 21.66 8.79
N GLY A 170 13.55 20.86 8.46
CA GLY A 170 14.15 19.91 9.39
C GLY A 170 13.34 18.62 9.57
N ARG A 171 12.51 18.25 8.58
CA ARG A 171 11.69 17.02 8.56
C ARG A 171 10.73 16.91 9.75
N PRO A 172 9.82 17.88 9.93
CA PRO A 172 8.82 17.80 10.99
C PRO A 172 7.97 16.53 10.85
N ASN A 173 7.61 15.92 11.97
CA ASN A 173 6.69 14.78 11.99
C ASN A 173 5.24 15.25 11.94
N LEU A 174 4.60 15.05 10.80
CA LEU A 174 3.23 15.46 10.49
C LEU A 174 2.21 14.33 10.71
N GLY A 175 2.65 13.11 11.04
CA GLY A 175 1.77 11.95 11.23
C GLY A 175 0.71 12.15 12.32
N LYS A 176 0.99 13.00 13.31
CA LYS A 176 0.07 13.35 14.41
C LYS A 176 -0.56 14.73 14.29
N SER A 177 -0.46 15.36 13.12
CA SER A 177 -1.01 16.70 12.88
C SER A 177 -2.52 16.74 13.14
N GLU A 178 -2.98 17.69 13.94
CA GLU A 178 -4.41 18.02 14.06
C GLU A 178 -4.89 18.93 12.93
N LEU A 179 -3.96 19.58 12.20
CA LEU A 179 -4.29 20.49 11.09
C LEU A 179 -4.64 19.72 9.81
N LEU A 180 -3.93 18.63 9.55
CA LEU A 180 -4.18 17.82 8.37
C LEU A 180 -5.58 17.17 8.44
N PRO A 181 -6.32 17.08 7.32
CA PRO A 181 -7.59 16.35 7.25
C PRO A 181 -7.50 14.91 7.78
N GLY A 182 -8.64 14.36 8.20
CA GLY A 182 -8.71 12.99 8.72
C GLY A 182 -8.11 12.77 10.11
N ALA A 183 -7.65 13.80 10.83
CA ALA A 183 -7.15 13.68 12.22
C ALA A 183 -8.20 13.05 13.15
N THR A 184 -9.47 13.41 12.95
CA THR A 184 -10.61 12.85 13.67
C THR A 184 -11.23 11.71 12.85
N PRO A 185 -11.36 10.50 13.39
CA PRO A 185 -12.08 9.41 12.73
C PRO A 185 -13.54 9.77 12.52
N LEU A 186 -13.97 9.73 11.26
CA LEU A 186 -15.37 9.90 10.86
C LEU A 186 -15.91 8.57 10.33
N PRO A 187 -17.22 8.30 10.48
CA PRO A 187 -17.87 7.19 9.79
C PRO A 187 -17.64 7.27 8.28
N PRO A 188 -17.64 6.12 7.56
CA PRO A 188 -17.56 6.11 6.10
C PRO A 188 -18.66 6.98 5.49
N ASP A 189 -18.32 7.73 4.44
CA ASP A 189 -19.30 8.54 3.72
C ASP A 189 -20.27 7.61 2.99
N PRO A 190 -21.59 7.66 3.26
CA PRO A 190 -22.55 6.78 2.59
C PRO A 190 -22.55 6.95 1.06
N THR A 191 -22.23 8.15 0.56
CA THR A 191 -22.14 8.44 -0.88
C THR A 191 -20.97 7.72 -1.56
N ALA A 192 -20.00 7.19 -0.80
CA ALA A 192 -18.90 6.41 -1.34
C ALA A 192 -19.37 5.04 -1.87
N SER A 193 -20.48 4.49 -1.39
CA SER A 193 -21.00 3.20 -1.90
C SER A 193 -21.71 3.36 -3.25
N ASP A 194 -22.29 4.52 -3.52
CA ASP A 194 -23.13 4.74 -4.70
C ASP A 194 -22.30 4.85 -5.98
N TRP A 195 -21.12 5.47 -5.92
CA TRP A 195 -20.27 5.61 -7.11
C TRP A 195 -19.70 4.26 -7.57
N GLU A 196 -19.33 3.36 -6.67
CA GLU A 196 -18.80 2.03 -7.04
C GLU A 196 -19.85 1.24 -7.82
N LYS A 197 -21.09 1.27 -7.37
CA LYS A 197 -22.23 0.63 -8.05
C LYS A 197 -22.48 1.26 -9.42
N LEU A 198 -22.52 2.60 -9.48
CA LEU A 198 -22.72 3.32 -10.75
C LEU A 198 -21.59 3.06 -11.76
N ALA A 199 -20.33 3.04 -11.29
CA ALA A 199 -19.17 2.75 -12.13
C ALA A 199 -19.22 1.32 -12.67
N TRP A 200 -19.63 0.36 -11.85
CA TRP A 200 -19.83 -1.03 -12.26
C TRP A 200 -20.91 -1.19 -13.33
N GLU A 201 -22.08 -0.57 -13.12
CA GLU A 201 -23.21 -0.64 -14.04
C GLU A 201 -22.91 0.04 -15.39
N ARG A 202 -22.12 1.12 -15.38
CA ARG A 202 -21.76 1.91 -16.57
C ARG A 202 -20.45 1.50 -17.22
N ALA A 203 -19.77 0.48 -16.71
CA ALA A 203 -18.46 0.07 -17.22
C ALA A 203 -18.55 -0.32 -18.71
N PRO A 204 -17.73 0.30 -19.58
CA PRO A 204 -17.86 0.16 -21.04
C PRO A 204 -17.33 -1.18 -21.59
N SER A 205 -16.62 -1.96 -20.77
CA SER A 205 -16.04 -3.23 -21.17
C SER A 205 -15.84 -4.18 -19.99
N ASP A 206 -15.69 -5.48 -20.30
CA ASP A 206 -15.30 -6.50 -19.31
C ASP A 206 -13.95 -6.19 -18.68
N ASP A 207 -13.02 -5.56 -19.41
CA ASP A 207 -11.73 -5.13 -18.86
C ASP A 207 -11.92 -4.09 -17.76
N VAL A 208 -12.72 -3.05 -17.99
CA VAL A 208 -13.01 -2.05 -16.95
C VAL A 208 -13.71 -2.68 -15.76
N LYS A 209 -14.69 -3.57 -15.97
CA LYS A 209 -15.35 -4.32 -14.89
C LYS A 209 -14.34 -5.14 -14.10
N LEU A 210 -13.41 -5.84 -14.76
CA LEU A 210 -12.35 -6.61 -14.10
C LEU A 210 -11.51 -5.71 -13.17
N ARG A 211 -11.09 -4.52 -13.64
CA ARG A 211 -10.31 -3.58 -12.81
C ARG A 211 -11.14 -3.03 -11.65
N LEU A 212 -12.42 -2.71 -11.86
CA LEU A 212 -13.31 -2.25 -10.79
C LEU A 212 -13.58 -3.32 -9.73
N ALA A 213 -13.78 -4.58 -10.13
CA ALA A 213 -13.91 -5.70 -9.20
C ALA A 213 -12.62 -5.89 -8.40
N LEU A 214 -11.45 -5.86 -9.06
CA LEU A 214 -10.16 -5.97 -8.37
C LEU A 214 -9.87 -4.77 -7.45
N ALA A 215 -10.33 -3.56 -7.79
CA ALA A 215 -10.17 -2.39 -6.93
C ALA A 215 -11.19 -2.37 -5.75
N SER A 216 -12.25 -3.17 -5.82
CA SER A 216 -13.29 -3.20 -4.79
C SER A 216 -12.73 -3.67 -3.45
N ARG A 217 -13.17 -3.03 -2.36
CA ARG A 217 -12.77 -3.39 -0.98
C ARG A 217 -13.28 -4.76 -0.57
N LYS A 218 -14.55 -5.00 -0.91
CA LYS A 218 -15.26 -6.23 -0.64
C LYS A 218 -15.88 -6.71 -1.94
N LEU A 219 -15.62 -7.96 -2.28
CA LEU A 219 -16.31 -8.63 -3.37
C LEU A 219 -17.65 -9.13 -2.85
N ASP A 220 -18.72 -8.74 -3.54
CA ASP A 220 -20.00 -9.44 -3.45
C ASP A 220 -19.97 -10.70 -4.34
N ALA A 221 -20.99 -11.55 -4.20
CA ALA A 221 -21.06 -12.81 -4.94
C ALA A 221 -21.04 -12.59 -6.47
N ASP A 222 -21.69 -11.55 -6.97
CA ASP A 222 -21.78 -11.26 -8.41
C ASP A 222 -20.41 -10.88 -8.97
N LYS A 223 -19.68 -9.97 -8.29
CA LYS A 223 -18.31 -9.61 -8.66
C LYS A 223 -17.37 -10.81 -8.55
N SER A 224 -17.50 -11.63 -7.52
CA SER A 224 -16.67 -12.83 -7.35
C SER A 224 -16.88 -13.86 -8.47
N LEU A 225 -18.13 -14.13 -8.84
CA LEU A 225 -18.49 -15.02 -9.94
C LEU A 225 -18.03 -14.45 -11.29
N PHE A 226 -18.17 -13.14 -11.49
CA PHE A 226 -17.63 -12.45 -12.66
C PHE A 226 -16.12 -12.63 -12.77
N LEU A 227 -15.36 -12.38 -11.69
CA LEU A 227 -13.91 -12.55 -11.67
C LEU A 227 -13.51 -13.99 -12.01
N LEU A 228 -14.19 -14.98 -11.45
CA LEU A 228 -13.95 -16.40 -11.75
C LEU A 228 -14.18 -16.72 -13.23
N ALA A 229 -15.24 -16.16 -13.83
CA ALA A 229 -15.54 -16.34 -15.25
C ALA A 229 -14.50 -15.72 -16.18
N GLN A 230 -13.77 -14.69 -15.73
CA GLN A 230 -12.70 -14.07 -16.52
C GLN A 230 -11.39 -14.86 -16.52
N VAL A 231 -11.14 -15.73 -15.52
CA VAL A 231 -9.86 -16.45 -15.35
C VAL A 231 -9.35 -17.11 -16.64
N PRO A 232 -10.15 -17.86 -17.42
CA PRO A 232 -9.66 -18.49 -18.65
C PRO A 232 -9.10 -17.51 -19.70
N ARG A 233 -9.59 -16.27 -19.70
CA ARG A 233 -9.27 -15.21 -20.68
C ARG A 233 -8.07 -14.35 -20.27
N LEU A 234 -7.52 -14.54 -19.07
CA LEU A 234 -6.46 -13.67 -18.53
C LEU A 234 -5.09 -14.01 -19.12
N GLU A 235 -4.63 -13.28 -20.12
CA GLU A 235 -3.27 -13.48 -20.66
C GLU A 235 -2.19 -12.74 -19.87
N ASN A 236 -2.56 -11.74 -19.06
CA ASN A 236 -1.61 -11.01 -18.23
C ASN A 236 -1.40 -11.76 -16.89
N PRO A 237 -0.17 -12.20 -16.56
CA PRO A 237 0.15 -12.85 -15.29
C PRO A 237 -0.24 -12.05 -14.05
N ASP A 238 -0.04 -10.73 -14.04
CA ASP A 238 -0.33 -9.89 -12.88
C ASP A 238 -1.83 -9.82 -12.60
N LEU A 239 -2.65 -9.73 -13.64
CA LEU A 239 -4.12 -9.76 -13.48
C LEU A 239 -4.59 -11.15 -13.03
N TYR A 240 -4.00 -12.22 -13.55
CA TYR A 240 -4.27 -13.58 -13.07
C TYR A 240 -3.97 -13.71 -11.57
N LEU A 241 -2.81 -13.21 -11.13
CA LEU A 241 -2.42 -13.24 -9.72
C LEU A 241 -3.33 -12.36 -8.85
N ALA A 242 -3.73 -11.19 -9.35
CA ALA A 242 -4.67 -10.30 -8.69
C ALA A 242 -6.05 -10.94 -8.50
N VAL A 243 -6.59 -11.61 -9.54
CA VAL A 243 -7.86 -12.34 -9.45
C VAL A 243 -7.75 -13.52 -8.49
N ARG A 244 -6.65 -14.28 -8.55
CA ARG A 244 -6.40 -15.39 -7.63
C ARG A 244 -6.29 -14.90 -6.18
N ASP A 245 -5.71 -13.73 -5.93
CA ASP A 245 -5.65 -13.13 -4.59
C ASP A 245 -7.01 -12.64 -4.11
N ALA A 246 -7.75 -11.94 -4.98
CA ALA A 246 -9.07 -11.40 -4.67
C ALA A 246 -10.10 -12.50 -4.34
N LEU A 247 -10.03 -13.66 -5.01
CA LEU A 247 -10.95 -14.78 -4.80
C LEU A 247 -10.51 -15.76 -3.69
N ARG A 248 -9.60 -15.35 -2.79
CA ARG A 248 -9.20 -16.17 -1.63
C ARG A 248 -10.30 -16.21 -0.58
N GLY A 249 -10.29 -17.31 0.20
CA GLY A 249 -11.16 -17.49 1.37
C GLY A 249 -12.63 -17.60 1.00
N GLU A 250 -13.48 -16.91 1.76
CA GLU A 250 -14.95 -16.96 1.65
C GLU A 250 -15.52 -16.05 0.55
N SER A 251 -14.66 -15.47 -0.30
CA SER A 251 -15.10 -14.55 -1.37
C SER A 251 -15.94 -15.27 -2.44
N LEU A 252 -15.75 -16.58 -2.60
CA LEU A 252 -16.53 -17.44 -3.50
C LEU A 252 -17.53 -18.31 -2.71
N PRO A 253 -18.75 -18.52 -3.25
CA PRO A 253 -19.65 -19.56 -2.75
C PRO A 253 -18.97 -20.93 -2.73
N GLU A 254 -19.22 -21.73 -1.69
CA GLU A 254 -18.62 -23.07 -1.53
C GLU A 254 -18.85 -23.98 -2.75
N SER A 255 -20.01 -23.86 -3.40
CA SER A 255 -20.36 -24.61 -4.60
C SER A 255 -19.41 -24.37 -5.78
N GLU A 256 -18.67 -23.24 -5.80
CA GLU A 256 -17.74 -22.88 -6.86
C GLU A 256 -16.28 -23.22 -6.54
N HIS A 257 -15.95 -23.68 -5.33
CA HIS A 257 -14.55 -23.87 -4.90
C HIS A 257 -13.79 -24.88 -5.76
N GLU A 258 -14.39 -26.03 -6.07
CA GLU A 258 -13.77 -27.06 -6.92
C GLU A 258 -13.59 -26.59 -8.37
N ARG A 259 -14.60 -25.89 -8.91
CA ARG A 259 -14.50 -25.27 -10.22
C ARG A 259 -13.37 -24.24 -10.24
N ALA A 260 -13.31 -23.37 -9.25
CA ALA A 260 -12.27 -22.35 -9.13
C ALA A 260 -10.88 -22.97 -9.07
N ARG A 261 -10.66 -23.98 -8.21
CA ARG A 261 -9.39 -24.71 -8.12
C ARG A 261 -8.94 -25.24 -9.49
N LYS A 262 -9.84 -25.95 -10.19
CA LYS A 262 -9.56 -26.50 -11.52
C LYS A 262 -9.24 -25.40 -12.54
N THR A 263 -10.07 -24.35 -12.61
CA THR A 263 -9.89 -23.26 -13.56
C THR A 263 -8.59 -22.48 -13.33
N PHE A 264 -8.27 -22.16 -12.07
CA PHE A 264 -7.01 -21.51 -11.73
C PHE A 264 -5.81 -22.40 -12.05
N ARG A 265 -5.86 -23.70 -11.73
CA ARG A 265 -4.77 -24.62 -12.02
C ARG A 265 -4.48 -24.70 -13.52
N GLN A 266 -5.51 -24.92 -14.33
CA GLN A 266 -5.38 -24.99 -15.79
C GLN A 266 -4.82 -23.70 -16.38
N LYS A 267 -5.30 -22.53 -15.89
CA LYS A 267 -4.78 -21.26 -16.38
C LYS A 267 -3.34 -21.00 -15.93
N LEU A 268 -2.98 -21.39 -14.71
CA LEU A 268 -1.60 -21.29 -14.22
C LEU A 268 -0.63 -22.12 -15.07
N GLU A 269 -1.02 -23.35 -15.42
CA GLU A 269 -0.23 -24.22 -16.30
C GLU A 269 -0.02 -23.57 -17.67
N SER A 270 -1.08 -23.03 -18.27
CA SER A 270 -1.01 -22.29 -19.53
C SER A 270 -0.11 -21.05 -19.44
N LEU A 271 -0.24 -20.24 -18.39
CA LEU A 271 0.55 -19.02 -18.20
C LEU A 271 2.02 -19.35 -17.92
N ALA A 272 2.30 -20.35 -17.08
CA ALA A 272 3.66 -20.79 -16.80
C ALA A 272 4.35 -21.35 -18.06
N ALA A 273 3.60 -22.00 -18.97
CA ALA A 273 4.12 -22.43 -20.27
C ALA A 273 4.39 -21.26 -21.21
N ALA A 274 3.54 -20.22 -21.22
CA ALA A 274 3.72 -19.02 -22.03
C ALA A 274 4.84 -18.09 -21.50
N HIS A 275 5.11 -18.13 -20.19
CA HIS A 275 6.11 -17.32 -19.49
C HIS A 275 7.14 -18.22 -18.77
N PRO A 276 7.94 -18.99 -19.52
CA PRO A 276 8.85 -19.98 -18.94
C PRO A 276 10.00 -19.35 -18.14
N ARG A 277 10.24 -18.03 -18.28
CA ARG A 277 11.30 -17.32 -17.56
C ARG A 277 10.81 -16.71 -16.25
N SER A 278 9.50 -16.68 -16.00
CA SER A 278 8.91 -16.15 -14.77
C SER A 278 9.09 -17.12 -13.60
N MET A 279 10.04 -16.80 -12.72
CA MET A 279 10.24 -17.52 -11.46
C MET A 279 8.99 -17.56 -10.59
N GLN A 280 8.22 -16.46 -10.52
CA GLN A 280 7.00 -16.37 -9.72
C GLN A 280 5.94 -17.38 -10.17
N LEU A 281 5.70 -17.51 -11.48
CA LEU A 281 4.72 -18.46 -12.01
C LEU A 281 5.17 -19.91 -11.82
N GLN A 282 6.44 -20.21 -12.08
CA GLN A 282 6.98 -21.56 -11.88
C GLN A 282 6.96 -21.97 -10.40
N LEU A 283 7.32 -21.05 -9.50
CA LEU A 283 7.24 -21.28 -8.05
C LEU A 283 5.80 -21.52 -7.61
N LEU A 284 4.85 -20.74 -8.13
CA LEU A 284 3.44 -20.89 -7.80
C LEU A 284 2.84 -22.18 -8.39
N LEU A 285 3.30 -22.63 -9.55
CA LEU A 285 2.89 -23.90 -10.15
C LEU A 285 3.39 -25.09 -9.33
N LEU A 286 4.62 -25.00 -8.84
CA LEU A 286 5.27 -26.03 -8.02
C LEU A 286 4.66 -26.11 -6.62
N LEU A 287 4.47 -24.97 -5.95
CA LEU A 287 4.12 -24.94 -4.52
C LEU A 287 2.68 -24.52 -4.23
N GLY A 288 1.98 -23.87 -5.16
CA GLY A 288 0.76 -23.10 -4.88
C GLY A 288 -0.40 -23.89 -4.27
N ASP A 289 -0.44 -25.19 -4.53
CA ASP A 289 -1.48 -26.14 -4.10
C ASP A 289 -0.97 -27.13 -3.04
N THR A 290 0.24 -26.93 -2.52
CA THR A 290 0.82 -27.76 -1.46
C THR A 290 0.47 -27.22 -0.07
N GLU A 291 0.39 -28.12 0.92
CA GLU A 291 0.09 -27.74 2.30
C GLU A 291 1.25 -26.94 2.91
N SER A 292 0.94 -25.75 3.43
CA SER A 292 1.91 -24.93 4.14
C SER A 292 2.41 -25.63 5.39
N GLY A 293 3.73 -25.61 5.62
CA GLY A 293 4.34 -26.21 6.81
C GLY A 293 4.63 -27.70 6.72
N THR A 294 4.32 -28.36 5.60
CA THR A 294 4.82 -29.72 5.31
C THR A 294 6.27 -29.69 4.81
N GLU A 295 7.01 -30.77 5.00
CA GLU A 295 8.39 -30.90 4.49
C GLU A 295 8.41 -30.91 2.95
N LEU A 296 9.46 -30.34 2.35
CA LEU A 296 9.74 -30.42 0.92
C LEU A 296 10.29 -31.80 0.58
N THR A 297 9.71 -32.41 -0.45
CA THR A 297 10.21 -33.66 -1.02
C THR A 297 11.52 -33.40 -1.80
N ALA A 298 12.32 -34.44 -2.01
CA ALA A 298 13.55 -34.35 -2.81
C ALA A 298 13.28 -33.83 -4.23
N ALA A 299 12.20 -34.31 -4.87
CA ALA A 299 11.81 -33.87 -6.21
C ALA A 299 11.41 -32.39 -6.26
N GLU A 300 10.76 -31.87 -5.19
CA GLU A 300 10.45 -30.45 -5.08
C GLU A 300 11.72 -29.61 -4.89
N ILE A 301 12.71 -30.07 -4.11
CA ILE A 301 13.99 -29.38 -3.95
C ILE A 301 14.73 -29.32 -5.30
N ASP A 302 14.75 -30.41 -6.06
CA ASP A 302 15.34 -30.43 -7.41
C ASP A 302 14.62 -29.48 -8.37
N ALA A 303 13.29 -29.39 -8.27
CA ALA A 303 12.50 -28.45 -9.06
C ALA A 303 12.75 -26.99 -8.64
N LEU A 304 12.85 -26.71 -7.35
CA LEU A 304 13.16 -25.38 -6.83
C LEU A 304 14.54 -24.90 -7.27
N GLU A 305 15.53 -25.79 -7.35
CA GLU A 305 16.86 -25.45 -7.87
C GLU A 305 16.79 -24.99 -9.33
N ARG A 306 15.95 -25.62 -10.16
CA ARG A 306 15.69 -25.16 -11.53
C ARG A 306 14.93 -23.83 -11.56
N VAL A 307 14.00 -23.61 -10.64
CA VAL A 307 13.27 -22.33 -10.54
C VAL A 307 14.21 -21.20 -10.12
N ALA A 308 15.13 -21.45 -9.19
CA ALA A 308 16.09 -20.47 -8.70
C ALA A 308 17.09 -19.99 -9.77
N THR A 309 17.29 -20.75 -10.85
CA THR A 309 18.17 -20.35 -11.96
C THR A 309 17.47 -19.51 -13.02
N LEU A 310 16.15 -19.28 -12.90
CA LEU A 310 15.39 -18.48 -13.85
C LEU A 310 15.81 -17.00 -13.78
N PRO A 311 15.89 -16.30 -14.93
CA PRO A 311 16.53 -14.99 -14.99
C PRO A 311 15.65 -13.84 -14.48
N ALA A 312 14.35 -14.05 -14.28
CA ALA A 312 13.42 -12.99 -13.90
C ALA A 312 12.42 -13.48 -12.85
N TRP A 313 12.16 -12.64 -11.83
CA TRP A 313 11.07 -12.90 -10.88
C TRP A 313 9.71 -12.89 -11.61
N ARG A 314 9.43 -11.79 -12.30
CA ARG A 314 8.28 -11.60 -13.19
C ARG A 314 8.74 -11.06 -14.54
N GLU A 315 7.99 -11.35 -15.59
CA GLU A 315 8.24 -10.86 -16.95
C GLU A 315 7.49 -9.55 -17.26
N THR A 316 6.56 -9.16 -16.39
CA THR A 316 5.74 -7.96 -16.50
C THR A 316 6.30 -6.79 -15.68
N SER A 317 5.96 -5.58 -16.09
CA SER A 317 6.34 -4.33 -15.42
C SER A 317 5.19 -3.84 -14.54
N PHE A 318 5.46 -3.64 -13.24
CA PHE A 318 4.49 -3.08 -12.29
C PHE A 318 4.02 -1.68 -12.70
N HIS A 319 4.94 -0.87 -13.22
CA HIS A 319 4.64 0.48 -13.73
C HIS A 319 3.68 0.44 -14.91
N ASP A 320 3.92 -0.46 -15.86
CA ASP A 320 3.09 -0.54 -17.07
C ASP A 320 1.69 -1.07 -16.74
N GLY A 321 1.59 -2.06 -15.85
CA GLY A 321 0.31 -2.56 -15.35
C GLY A 321 -0.52 -1.49 -14.63
N TYR A 322 0.14 -0.66 -13.80
CA TYR A 322 -0.49 0.51 -13.18
C TYR A 322 -0.97 1.54 -14.21
N ARG A 323 -0.08 1.95 -15.13
CA ARG A 323 -0.43 2.98 -16.14
C ARG A 323 -1.58 2.55 -17.02
N GLU A 324 -1.59 1.30 -17.46
CA GLU A 324 -2.66 0.77 -18.29
C GLU A 324 -3.99 0.72 -17.52
N THR A 325 -3.97 0.24 -16.27
CA THR A 325 -5.15 0.23 -15.41
C THR A 325 -5.68 1.64 -15.17
N ARG A 326 -4.80 2.59 -14.84
CA ARG A 326 -5.15 4.01 -14.63
C ARG A 326 -5.76 4.62 -15.89
N ARG A 327 -5.17 4.36 -17.07
CA ARG A 327 -5.68 4.83 -18.36
C ARG A 327 -7.10 4.34 -18.59
N LEU A 328 -7.34 3.04 -18.46
CA LEU A 328 -8.68 2.43 -18.66
C LEU A 328 -9.72 2.99 -17.68
N LEU A 329 -9.37 3.15 -16.40
CA LEU A 329 -10.29 3.70 -15.41
C LEU A 329 -10.57 5.19 -15.64
N LYS A 330 -9.57 5.98 -16.04
CA LYS A 330 -9.76 7.40 -16.41
C LYS A 330 -10.65 7.56 -17.64
N GLU A 331 -10.43 6.76 -18.69
CA GLU A 331 -11.26 6.76 -19.90
C GLU A 331 -12.72 6.37 -19.60
N ALA A 332 -12.94 5.49 -18.62
CA ALA A 332 -14.27 5.12 -18.14
C ALA A 332 -14.90 6.17 -17.19
N GLY A 333 -14.23 7.30 -16.93
CA GLY A 333 -14.72 8.36 -16.05
C GLY A 333 -14.80 7.96 -14.58
N VAL A 334 -14.00 6.98 -14.15
CA VAL A 334 -13.98 6.51 -12.76
C VAL A 334 -13.24 7.55 -11.91
N PRO A 335 -13.87 8.07 -10.84
CA PRO A 335 -13.18 8.97 -9.91
C PRO A 335 -12.03 8.23 -9.22
N ASP A 336 -10.96 8.95 -8.89
CA ASP A 336 -9.79 8.39 -8.21
C ASP A 336 -9.16 7.18 -8.93
N ALA A 337 -9.17 7.22 -10.27
CA ALA A 337 -8.67 6.16 -11.13
C ALA A 337 -7.23 5.73 -10.80
N SER A 338 -6.39 6.65 -10.30
CA SER A 338 -5.01 6.35 -9.93
C SER A 338 -4.91 5.52 -8.65
N ALA A 339 -5.64 5.86 -7.58
CA ALA A 339 -5.63 5.04 -6.37
C ALA A 339 -6.24 3.66 -6.63
N LEU A 340 -7.33 3.60 -7.40
CA LEU A 340 -7.92 2.31 -7.82
C LEU A 340 -6.96 1.49 -8.68
N ALA A 341 -6.24 2.13 -9.60
CA ALA A 341 -5.25 1.44 -10.40
C ALA A 341 -4.10 0.87 -9.58
N MET A 342 -3.62 1.66 -8.61
CA MET A 342 -2.64 1.21 -7.65
C MET A 342 -3.18 0.01 -6.84
N ALA A 343 -4.41 0.07 -6.34
CA ALA A 343 -5.04 -1.04 -5.61
C ALA A 343 -5.08 -2.34 -6.45
N VAL A 344 -5.40 -2.25 -7.74
CA VAL A 344 -5.36 -3.40 -8.66
C VAL A 344 -3.94 -3.94 -8.81
N SER A 345 -2.96 -3.07 -9.11
CA SER A 345 -1.56 -3.48 -9.33
C SER A 345 -0.98 -4.19 -8.11
N LEU A 346 -1.33 -3.73 -6.91
CA LEU A 346 -0.84 -4.32 -5.67
C LEU A 346 -1.38 -5.71 -5.39
N ARG A 347 -2.61 -6.01 -5.80
CA ARG A 347 -3.13 -7.39 -5.73
C ARG A 347 -2.35 -8.33 -6.66
N GLY A 348 -1.75 -7.80 -7.72
CA GLY A 348 -0.83 -8.54 -8.60
C GLY A 348 0.47 -8.96 -7.89
N ILE A 349 0.87 -8.25 -6.82
CA ILE A 349 2.02 -8.61 -6.00
C ILE A 349 1.64 -9.79 -5.08
N ASN A 350 1.74 -11.00 -5.63
CA ASN A 350 1.37 -12.21 -4.91
C ASN A 350 2.60 -12.88 -4.26
N GLU A 351 2.57 -12.94 -2.92
CA GLU A 351 3.61 -13.58 -2.10
C GLU A 351 3.35 -15.06 -1.79
N ARG A 352 2.29 -15.68 -2.31
CA ARG A 352 1.91 -17.04 -1.89
C ARG A 352 3.02 -18.05 -2.15
N GLY A 353 3.66 -18.00 -3.31
CA GLY A 353 4.77 -18.91 -3.63
C GLY A 353 5.92 -18.78 -2.63
N THR A 354 6.35 -17.55 -2.31
CA THR A 354 7.44 -17.29 -1.37
C THR A 354 7.04 -17.58 0.08
N TRP A 355 5.79 -17.34 0.45
CA TRP A 355 5.26 -17.67 1.77
C TRP A 355 5.21 -19.19 2.00
N ILE A 356 4.73 -19.96 1.03
CA ILE A 356 4.74 -21.44 1.10
C ILE A 356 6.19 -21.94 1.14
N LEU A 357 7.07 -21.42 0.28
CA LEU A 357 8.50 -21.76 0.30
C LEU A 357 9.13 -21.55 1.69
N ARG A 358 8.90 -20.38 2.31
CA ARG A 358 9.43 -20.07 3.64
C ARG A 358 8.94 -21.03 4.72
N THR A 359 7.63 -21.26 4.76
CA THR A 359 7.01 -22.10 5.80
C THR A 359 7.46 -23.55 5.67
N ARG A 360 7.50 -24.09 4.44
CA ARG A 360 7.97 -25.44 4.18
C ARG A 360 9.48 -25.59 4.34
N ASN A 361 10.29 -24.58 3.99
CA ASN A 361 11.73 -24.59 4.26
C ASN A 361 12.00 -24.78 5.76
N VAL A 362 11.33 -24.02 6.64
CA VAL A 362 11.46 -24.18 8.10
C VAL A 362 11.14 -25.61 8.55
N ALA A 363 10.06 -26.20 8.04
CA ALA A 363 9.68 -27.58 8.36
C ALA A 363 10.72 -28.60 7.88
N THR A 364 11.30 -28.38 6.69
CA THR A 364 12.23 -29.32 6.05
C THR A 364 13.62 -29.33 6.70
N ARG A 365 14.07 -28.19 7.26
CA ARG A 365 15.45 -28.02 7.76
C ARG A 365 15.91 -29.08 8.75
N GLY A 366 15.03 -29.60 9.60
CA GLY A 366 15.37 -30.61 10.60
C GLY A 366 15.64 -31.99 10.03
N ALA A 367 15.04 -32.31 8.88
CA ALA A 367 15.14 -33.61 8.22
C ALA A 367 16.30 -33.69 7.21
N LEU A 368 16.91 -32.56 6.84
CA LEU A 368 17.98 -32.51 5.84
C LEU A 368 19.37 -32.76 6.45
N SER A 369 20.25 -33.39 5.68
CA SER A 369 21.69 -33.40 5.96
C SER A 369 22.26 -31.98 5.92
N PRO A 370 23.46 -31.73 6.48
CA PRO A 370 24.13 -30.44 6.38
C PRO A 370 24.23 -29.92 4.94
N GLU A 371 24.59 -30.78 3.99
CA GLU A 371 24.69 -30.47 2.56
C GLU A 371 23.32 -30.14 1.96
N GLY A 372 22.29 -30.89 2.36
CA GLY A 372 20.90 -30.62 1.97
C GLY A 372 20.41 -29.26 2.45
N ARG A 373 20.73 -28.88 3.70
CA ARG A 373 20.42 -27.56 4.24
C ARG A 373 21.14 -26.45 3.48
N GLN A 374 22.43 -26.61 3.22
CA GLN A 374 23.17 -25.64 2.41
C GLN A 374 22.60 -25.53 0.99
N ARG A 375 22.21 -26.65 0.37
CA ARG A 375 21.57 -26.65 -0.95
C ARG A 375 20.26 -25.84 -0.94
N LEU A 376 19.36 -26.14 0.00
CA LEU A 376 18.10 -25.40 0.15
C LEU A 376 18.34 -23.92 0.53
N GLY A 377 19.40 -23.64 1.27
CA GLY A 377 19.89 -22.30 1.59
C GLY A 377 20.27 -21.51 0.35
N ARG A 378 21.05 -22.09 -0.58
CA ARG A 378 21.39 -21.46 -1.88
C ARG A 378 20.14 -21.16 -2.69
N ILE A 379 19.27 -22.15 -2.87
CA ILE A 379 18.01 -22.01 -3.61
C ILE A 379 17.17 -20.84 -3.06
N THR A 380 16.98 -20.80 -1.74
CA THR A 380 16.19 -19.76 -1.06
C THR A 380 16.84 -18.38 -1.24
N ARG A 381 18.17 -18.29 -1.10
CA ARG A 381 18.92 -17.05 -1.28
C ARG A 381 18.82 -16.53 -2.71
N ASP A 382 18.95 -17.41 -3.71
CA ASP A 382 18.98 -17.04 -5.12
C ASP A 382 17.58 -16.56 -5.59
N ILE A 383 16.51 -17.25 -5.17
CA ILE A 383 15.13 -16.76 -5.35
C ILE A 383 14.96 -15.38 -4.68
N GLY A 384 15.44 -15.26 -3.43
CA GLY A 384 15.43 -14.00 -2.70
C GLY A 384 16.13 -12.86 -3.43
N ALA A 385 17.30 -13.13 -4.04
CA ALA A 385 18.06 -12.15 -4.80
C ALA A 385 17.29 -11.62 -6.01
N SER A 386 16.53 -12.45 -6.72
CA SER A 386 15.65 -12.02 -7.82
C SER A 386 14.50 -11.11 -7.35
N LEU A 387 13.96 -11.37 -6.16
CA LEU A 387 12.95 -10.53 -5.52
C LEU A 387 13.50 -9.17 -5.06
N VAL A 388 14.75 -9.14 -4.56
CA VAL A 388 15.41 -7.88 -4.15
C VAL A 388 15.52 -6.88 -5.30
N GLN A 389 15.63 -7.36 -6.55
CA GLN A 389 15.70 -6.53 -7.75
C GLN A 389 14.35 -5.91 -8.16
N GLN A 390 13.25 -6.29 -7.52
CA GLN A 390 11.93 -5.74 -7.85
C GLN A 390 11.77 -4.30 -7.37
N THR A 391 10.77 -3.64 -7.96
CA THR A 391 10.51 -2.19 -7.82
C THR A 391 9.60 -1.86 -6.64
N THR A 392 9.08 -2.85 -5.93
CA THR A 392 8.14 -2.65 -4.81
C THR A 392 8.82 -2.99 -3.48
N VAL A 393 8.43 -2.28 -2.43
CA VAL A 393 8.95 -2.49 -1.08
C VAL A 393 8.61 -3.87 -0.55
N VAL A 394 7.40 -4.36 -0.87
CA VAL A 394 6.91 -5.71 -0.52
C VAL A 394 7.86 -6.77 -1.04
N GLU A 395 8.07 -6.78 -2.36
CA GLU A 395 8.90 -7.79 -3.02
C GLU A 395 10.35 -7.70 -2.53
N ARG A 396 10.89 -6.48 -2.40
CA ARG A 396 12.26 -6.29 -1.91
C ARG A 396 12.42 -6.78 -0.47
N MET A 397 11.49 -6.43 0.43
CA MET A 397 11.54 -6.88 1.82
C MET A 397 11.43 -8.40 1.94
N THR A 398 10.50 -9.01 1.20
CA THR A 398 10.34 -10.47 1.14
C THR A 398 11.60 -11.14 0.56
N GLY A 399 12.21 -10.57 -0.48
CA GLY A 399 13.49 -11.01 -1.03
C GLY A 399 14.63 -10.96 -0.02
N LEU A 400 14.78 -9.84 0.71
CA LEU A 400 15.81 -9.69 1.74
C LEU A 400 15.64 -10.70 2.89
N GLN A 401 14.40 -11.01 3.27
CA GLN A 401 14.12 -12.03 4.29
C GLN A 401 14.52 -13.43 3.81
N LEU A 402 14.31 -13.75 2.53
CA LEU A 402 14.76 -15.00 1.92
C LEU A 402 16.29 -15.06 1.83
N VAL A 403 16.95 -13.98 1.40
CA VAL A 403 18.42 -13.88 1.36
C VAL A 403 18.99 -14.09 2.76
N ARG A 404 18.45 -13.42 3.78
CA ARG A 404 18.86 -13.59 5.18
C ARG A 404 18.72 -15.04 5.65
N GLY A 405 17.57 -15.66 5.36
CA GLY A 405 17.28 -17.05 5.73
C GLY A 405 18.18 -18.05 5.02
N GLY A 406 18.46 -17.84 3.74
CA GLY A 406 19.35 -18.67 2.94
C GLY A 406 20.82 -18.51 3.34
N SER A 407 21.31 -17.29 3.57
CA SER A 407 22.67 -17.06 4.09
C SER A 407 22.88 -17.68 5.47
N GLN A 408 21.85 -17.70 6.34
CA GLN A 408 21.93 -18.42 7.61
C GLN A 408 22.13 -19.93 7.40
N ASP A 409 21.41 -20.54 6.46
CA ASP A 409 21.54 -21.98 6.15
C ASP A 409 22.89 -22.32 5.48
N LEU A 410 23.56 -21.30 4.92
CA LEU A 410 24.89 -21.38 4.31
C LEU A 410 26.04 -21.07 5.26
N GLU A 411 25.75 -20.71 6.51
CA GLU A 411 26.74 -20.20 7.47
C GLU A 411 27.51 -18.96 6.94
N ASP A 412 26.84 -18.17 6.07
CA ASP A 412 27.35 -16.94 5.48
C ASP A 412 26.93 -15.73 6.33
N ASP A 413 27.71 -15.46 7.38
CA ASP A 413 27.47 -14.36 8.31
C ASP A 413 27.53 -12.97 7.65
N ALA A 414 28.38 -12.80 6.64
CA ALA A 414 28.51 -11.55 5.91
C ALA A 414 27.25 -11.25 5.10
N GLY A 415 26.74 -12.22 4.33
CA GLY A 415 25.50 -12.09 3.58
C GLY A 415 24.28 -11.90 4.48
N ARG A 416 24.22 -12.61 5.62
CA ARG A 416 23.17 -12.44 6.63
C ARG A 416 23.15 -11.01 7.19
N THR A 417 24.32 -10.49 7.55
CA THR A 417 24.47 -9.13 8.11
C THR A 417 24.12 -8.07 7.07
N LEU A 418 24.56 -8.23 5.82
CA LEU A 418 24.23 -7.33 4.72
C LEU A 418 22.70 -7.24 4.52
N ALA A 419 22.01 -8.39 4.44
CA ALA A 419 20.56 -8.42 4.28
C ALA A 419 19.84 -7.75 5.47
N MET A 420 20.31 -7.97 6.70
CA MET A 420 19.74 -7.31 7.89
C MET A 420 19.92 -5.79 7.86
N ASN A 421 21.08 -5.30 7.43
CA ASN A 421 21.32 -3.86 7.29
C ASN A 421 20.39 -3.23 6.25
N GLN A 422 20.21 -3.89 5.10
CA GLN A 422 19.30 -3.43 4.05
C GLN A 422 17.83 -3.43 4.49
N ILE A 423 17.40 -4.42 5.28
CA ILE A 423 16.06 -4.44 5.90
C ILE A 423 15.90 -3.22 6.81
N LYS A 424 16.87 -2.96 7.69
CA LYS A 424 16.83 -1.83 8.62
C LYS A 424 16.81 -0.48 7.89
N GLU A 425 17.61 -0.33 6.83
CA GLU A 425 17.61 0.87 5.99
C GLU A 425 16.24 1.12 5.34
N LEU A 426 15.59 0.06 4.84
CA LEU A 426 14.27 0.17 4.23
C LEU A 426 13.18 0.49 5.26
N GLU A 427 13.20 -0.15 6.44
CA GLU A 427 12.32 0.17 7.57
C GLU A 427 12.50 1.63 8.03
N GLN A 428 13.74 2.13 8.06
CA GLN A 428 14.01 3.52 8.38
C GLN A 428 13.47 4.47 7.31
N ALA A 429 13.66 4.16 6.02
CA ALA A 429 13.13 4.96 4.92
C ALA A 429 11.59 5.04 4.97
N ILE A 430 10.93 3.92 5.26
CA ILE A 430 9.49 3.83 5.50
C ILE A 430 9.07 4.74 6.66
N ALA A 431 9.75 4.63 7.80
CA ALA A 431 9.41 5.41 9.00
C ALA A 431 9.61 6.92 8.78
N VAL A 432 10.64 7.31 8.03
CA VAL A 432 10.89 8.70 7.64
C VAL A 432 9.79 9.19 6.69
N PHE A 433 9.42 8.40 5.68
CA PHE A 433 8.35 8.76 4.76
C PHE A 433 7.00 8.90 5.47
N GLN A 434 6.65 8.02 6.40
CA GLN A 434 5.40 8.11 7.18
C GLN A 434 5.27 9.41 7.99
N GLN A 435 6.38 10.07 8.34
CA GLN A 435 6.35 11.37 9.02
C GLN A 435 5.83 12.50 8.12
N THR A 436 5.80 12.33 6.81
CA THR A 436 5.28 13.33 5.87
C THR A 436 3.75 13.40 5.86
N ALA A 437 3.08 12.34 6.32
CA ALA A 437 1.63 12.18 6.26
C ALA A 437 1.04 12.43 4.86
N MET A 438 1.73 11.99 3.80
CA MET A 438 1.36 12.17 2.38
C MET A 438 -0.10 11.86 2.06
N GLU A 439 -0.68 10.88 2.71
CA GLU A 439 -2.07 10.48 2.52
C GLU A 439 -3.11 11.53 2.92
N ARG A 440 -2.70 12.53 3.70
CA ARG A 440 -3.59 13.54 4.28
C ARG A 440 -3.47 14.88 3.57
N TRP A 441 -2.60 15.01 2.58
CA TRP A 441 -2.43 16.25 1.81
C TRP A 441 -3.48 16.33 0.71
N PRO A 442 -4.38 17.34 0.73
CA PRO A 442 -5.43 17.51 -0.28
C PRO A 442 -4.86 18.19 -1.55
N LEU A 443 -3.81 17.60 -2.11
CA LEU A 443 -3.08 18.05 -3.30
C LEU A 443 -3.08 16.91 -4.33
N ASN A 444 -4.06 16.91 -5.24
CA ASN A 444 -4.19 15.86 -6.27
C ASN A 444 -2.93 15.72 -7.11
N SER A 445 -2.30 16.81 -7.54
CA SER A 445 -1.10 16.73 -8.38
C SER A 445 0.07 16.07 -7.65
N LEU A 446 0.24 16.36 -6.35
CA LEU A 446 1.21 15.69 -5.50
C LEU A 446 0.91 14.19 -5.37
N THR A 447 -0.36 13.82 -5.13
CA THR A 447 -0.79 12.43 -5.02
C THR A 447 -0.56 11.66 -6.32
N GLU A 448 -0.91 12.24 -7.48
CA GLU A 448 -0.74 11.62 -8.79
C GLU A 448 0.74 11.39 -9.11
N GLU A 449 1.60 12.39 -8.86
CA GLU A 449 3.05 12.27 -9.05
C GLU A 449 3.65 11.21 -8.11
N LEU A 450 3.22 11.18 -6.84
CA LEU A 450 3.68 10.22 -5.86
C LEU A 450 3.30 8.78 -6.23
N LEU A 451 2.06 8.54 -6.64
CA LEU A 451 1.61 7.22 -7.09
C LEU A 451 2.41 6.80 -8.33
N GLU A 452 2.58 7.68 -9.32
CA GLU A 452 3.35 7.40 -10.53
C GLU A 452 4.82 7.05 -10.21
N GLU A 453 5.53 7.87 -9.42
CA GLU A 453 6.94 7.61 -9.10
C GLU A 453 7.13 6.33 -8.26
N SER A 454 6.22 6.06 -7.33
CA SER A 454 6.28 4.86 -6.48
C SER A 454 6.21 3.56 -7.29
N THR A 455 5.59 3.58 -8.47
CA THR A 455 5.50 2.38 -9.32
C THR A 455 6.79 2.08 -10.09
N ARG A 456 7.69 3.06 -10.21
CA ARG A 456 8.96 2.88 -10.94
C ARG A 456 10.03 2.22 -10.07
N ASP A 457 10.21 2.70 -8.84
CA ASP A 457 11.14 2.13 -7.84
C ASP A 457 10.75 2.68 -6.45
N GLU A 458 9.78 2.04 -5.80
CA GLU A 458 9.25 2.44 -4.48
C GLU A 458 10.36 2.52 -3.42
N PRO A 459 11.29 1.54 -3.28
CA PRO A 459 12.40 1.66 -2.32
C PRO A 459 13.27 2.89 -2.53
N ARG A 460 13.69 3.16 -3.79
CA ARG A 460 14.52 4.33 -4.10
C ARG A 460 13.76 5.63 -3.84
N TYR A 461 12.47 5.66 -4.18
CA TYR A 461 11.60 6.79 -3.89
C TYR A 461 11.53 7.10 -2.39
N LEU A 462 11.28 6.10 -1.54
CA LEU A 462 11.25 6.26 -0.09
C LEU A 462 12.59 6.72 0.48
N GLN A 463 13.69 6.14 0.01
CA GLN A 463 15.04 6.52 0.43
C GLN A 463 15.38 7.98 0.10
N SER A 464 14.77 8.56 -0.93
CA SER A 464 14.98 9.98 -1.29
C SER A 464 14.53 10.95 -0.18
N PHE A 465 13.58 10.57 0.67
CA PHE A 465 13.15 11.37 1.83
C PHE A 465 14.15 11.33 2.99
N GLY A 466 14.97 10.26 3.05
CA GLY A 466 16.06 10.13 4.01
C GLY A 466 17.34 10.87 3.60
N ALA A 467 17.54 11.13 2.31
CA ALA A 467 18.76 11.72 1.77
C ALA A 467 19.02 13.13 2.31
N LYS A 468 20.28 13.43 2.67
CA LYS A 468 20.68 14.78 3.12
C LYS A 468 20.33 15.80 2.05
N ALA A 469 19.89 16.99 2.45
CA ALA A 469 19.67 18.10 1.54
C ALA A 469 20.92 18.30 0.68
N PRO A 470 20.79 18.50 -0.65
CA PRO A 470 21.94 18.87 -1.46
C PRO A 470 22.57 20.13 -0.86
N ALA A 471 23.91 20.15 -0.77
CA ALA A 471 24.70 21.13 -0.03
C ALA A 471 24.58 22.61 -0.51
N GLY A 472 23.66 22.91 -1.43
CA GLY A 472 23.36 24.26 -1.92
C GLY A 472 22.07 24.89 -1.38
N ALA A 473 21.19 24.14 -0.69
CA ALA A 473 19.90 24.68 -0.22
C ALA A 473 20.02 25.60 1.01
N ALA A 474 21.12 25.53 1.76
CA ALA A 474 21.33 26.29 3.00
C ALA A 474 21.72 27.78 2.79
N ARG A 475 21.63 28.31 1.56
CA ARG A 475 21.97 29.72 1.26
C ARG A 475 20.78 30.62 0.95
N MET A 476 19.56 30.22 1.32
CA MET A 476 18.40 31.12 1.25
C MET A 476 17.88 31.43 2.65
N GLY A 477 18.42 32.51 3.21
CA GLY A 477 17.77 33.32 4.25
C GLY A 477 18.75 33.96 5.26
N PRO A 478 18.48 35.19 5.72
CA PRO A 478 17.85 36.35 5.07
C PRO A 478 18.83 37.20 4.27
#